data_AF-A0A533YNI8-F1
#
_entry.id   AF-A0A533YNI8-F1
#
_cell.length_a   1.000
_cell.length_b   1.000
_cell.length_c   1.000
_cell.angle_alpha   90.00
_cell.angle_beta   90.00
_cell.angle_gamma   90.00
#
_symmetry.space_group_name_H-M   'P 1'
#
loop_
_entity.id
_entity.type
_entity.pdbx_description
1 polymer ?
#
loop_
_entity_poly.entity_id
_entity_poly.type
_entity_poly.pdbx_seq_one_letter_code
_entity_poly.pdbx_strand_id
1 'polypeptide(L)'
;MPAHGLGTFTVGTTGAIFLHYQFQALPGQKFYEYAGTVTNGGTGVQGTVPRVRFYSTLDWKLEKYDVTLGNTFISSVTDIGPGGIVYENSKTLKALPVASYITWDLRAAYTDDTPSSTIRPIKGWAVAMGVNNIANRMPPLAPQAYTDNNADVSTYSPIGRLVYVMGNVKF
;
A
#
# COMPACT_ATOMS: atom_id res chain seq x y z
N MET A 1 -24.06 10.63 -36.79
CA MET A 1 -23.79 10.82 -35.35
C MET A 1 -22.55 10.02 -35.03
N PRO A 2 -21.41 10.61 -34.63
CA PRO A 2 -20.21 9.83 -34.36
C PRO A 2 -20.41 9.07 -33.04
N ALA A 3 -20.10 7.77 -33.03
CA ALA A 3 -20.15 6.96 -31.82
C ALA A 3 -19.11 7.50 -30.82
N HIS A 4 -19.57 8.02 -29.68
CA HIS A 4 -18.68 8.30 -28.55
C HIS A 4 -18.09 6.95 -28.11
N GLY A 5 -16.78 6.77 -28.29
CA GLY A 5 -16.08 5.57 -27.87
C GLY A 5 -16.17 5.38 -26.35
N LEU A 6 -15.94 4.16 -25.85
CA LEU A 6 -16.02 3.80 -24.43
C LEU A 6 -14.94 4.47 -23.53
N GLY A 7 -14.17 5.43 -24.05
CA GLY A 7 -13.01 6.03 -23.40
C GLY A 7 -11.74 5.20 -23.53
N THR A 8 -10.69 5.63 -22.83
CA THR A 8 -9.39 4.95 -22.77
C THR A 8 -9.23 4.24 -21.44
N PHE A 9 -8.88 2.96 -21.47
CA PHE A 9 -8.50 2.18 -20.30
C PHE A 9 -6.98 1.99 -20.27
N THR A 10 -6.36 2.28 -19.14
CA THR A 10 -4.93 2.04 -18.90
C THR A 10 -4.78 1.15 -17.67
N VAL A 11 -3.99 0.09 -17.79
CA VAL A 11 -3.65 -0.79 -16.66
C VAL A 11 -2.18 -0.59 -16.35
N GLY A 12 -1.88 -0.21 -15.12
CA GLY A 12 -0.52 -0.08 -14.60
C GLY A 12 -0.29 -1.10 -13.49
N THR A 13 0.92 -1.63 -13.40
CA THR A 13 1.36 -2.36 -12.21
C THR A 13 2.82 -2.05 -11.93
N THR A 14 3.13 -1.83 -10.66
CA THR A 14 4.49 -1.64 -10.17
C THR A 14 4.65 -2.50 -8.93
N GLY A 15 5.79 -3.16 -8.78
CA GLY A 15 6.02 -3.92 -7.57
C GLY A 15 7.45 -4.40 -7.41
N ALA A 16 7.67 -5.03 -6.27
CA ALA A 16 8.93 -5.60 -5.88
C ALA A 16 8.71 -7.07 -5.50
N ILE A 17 9.65 -7.91 -5.94
CA ILE A 17 9.73 -9.32 -5.57
C ILE A 17 11.06 -9.52 -4.83
N PHE A 18 10.97 -9.98 -3.59
CA PHE A 18 12.09 -10.27 -2.72
C PHE A 18 12.29 -11.78 -2.62
N LEU A 19 13.39 -12.26 -3.20
CA LEU A 19 13.71 -13.68 -3.24
C LEU A 19 14.42 -14.14 -1.95
N HIS A 20 15.48 -13.43 -1.58
CA HIS A 20 16.30 -13.72 -0.41
C HIS A 20 16.73 -12.42 0.25
N TYR A 21 16.71 -12.41 1.58
CA TYR A 21 17.24 -11.35 2.40
C TYR A 21 17.96 -11.95 3.60
N GLN A 22 19.27 -12.08 3.48
CA GLN A 22 20.09 -12.71 4.51
C GLN A 22 20.83 -11.66 5.32
N PHE A 23 20.77 -11.78 6.64
CA PHE A 23 21.46 -10.90 7.56
C PHE A 23 22.35 -11.70 8.53
N GLN A 24 23.55 -11.17 8.77
CA GLN A 24 24.54 -11.67 9.71
C GLN A 24 24.87 -10.54 10.69
N ALA A 25 24.62 -10.76 11.98
CA ALA A 25 24.79 -9.72 12.99
C ALA A 25 26.27 -9.41 13.30
N LEU A 26 27.13 -10.43 13.31
CA LEU A 26 28.57 -10.29 13.57
C LEU A 26 29.38 -11.18 12.62
N PRO A 27 30.62 -10.79 12.26
CA PRO A 27 31.51 -11.63 11.48
C PRO A 27 31.66 -13.02 12.11
N GLY A 28 31.48 -14.07 11.29
CA GLY A 28 31.58 -15.46 11.72
C GLY A 28 30.28 -16.08 12.28
N GLN A 29 29.22 -15.29 12.47
CA GLN A 29 27.91 -15.83 12.86
C GLN A 29 27.14 -16.41 11.66
N LYS A 30 26.12 -17.21 11.93
CA LYS A 30 25.20 -17.74 10.92
C LYS A 30 24.39 -16.62 10.24
N PHE A 31 24.15 -16.75 8.95
CA PHE A 31 23.18 -15.93 8.21
C PHE A 31 21.75 -16.40 8.49
N TYR A 32 20.85 -15.44 8.74
CA TYR A 32 19.42 -15.71 8.90
C TYR A 32 18.66 -15.12 7.72
N GLU A 33 17.69 -15.88 7.20
CA GLU A 33 16.79 -15.47 6.12
C GLU A 33 15.60 -14.71 6.70
N TYR A 34 15.33 -13.54 6.13
CA TYR A 34 14.24 -12.65 6.55
C TYR A 34 13.22 -12.40 5.45
N ALA A 35 13.45 -12.82 4.21
CA ALA A 35 12.45 -12.69 3.15
C ALA A 35 11.20 -13.52 3.48
N GLY A 36 10.06 -12.84 3.56
CA GLY A 36 8.78 -13.40 4.00
C GLY A 36 8.59 -13.39 5.52
N THR A 37 9.36 -12.61 6.26
CA THR A 37 9.24 -12.52 7.71
C THR A 37 8.92 -11.09 8.17
N VAL A 38 8.42 -10.98 9.39
CA VAL A 38 8.32 -9.72 10.11
C VAL A 38 9.04 -9.84 11.43
N THR A 39 9.86 -8.82 11.72
CA THR A 39 10.68 -8.77 12.92
C THR A 39 10.75 -7.38 13.53
N ASN A 40 10.78 -7.29 14.85
CA ASN A 40 11.00 -6.04 15.59
C ASN A 40 11.49 -6.32 17.04
N GLY A 41 12.13 -5.34 17.68
CA GLY A 41 12.44 -5.38 19.12
C GLY A 41 13.71 -6.12 19.57
N GLY A 42 14.72 -6.32 18.70
CA GLY A 42 15.99 -6.95 19.14
C GLY A 42 17.18 -6.80 18.19
N THR A 43 18.30 -7.43 18.55
CA THR A 43 19.56 -7.40 17.76
C THR A 43 19.37 -8.14 16.44
N GLY A 44 19.58 -7.45 15.32
CA GLY A 44 19.40 -8.02 13.98
C GLY A 44 17.97 -7.97 13.45
N VAL A 45 17.11 -7.12 14.02
CA VAL A 45 15.81 -6.74 13.47
C VAL A 45 15.94 -6.25 12.01
N GLN A 46 15.01 -6.69 11.16
CA GLN A 46 14.94 -6.31 9.75
C GLN A 46 13.62 -5.64 9.34
N GLY A 47 12.65 -5.54 10.25
CA GLY A 47 11.31 -5.04 9.94
C GLY A 47 10.44 -6.08 9.23
N THR A 48 9.39 -5.62 8.55
CA THR A 48 8.54 -6.45 7.69
C THR A 48 9.13 -6.54 6.29
N VAL A 49 9.51 -7.75 5.87
CA VAL A 49 10.12 -8.00 4.57
C VAL A 49 9.21 -8.95 3.78
N PRO A 50 8.13 -8.45 3.17
CA PRO A 50 7.25 -9.28 2.36
C PRO A 50 7.98 -9.73 1.08
N ARG A 51 7.72 -10.96 0.64
CA ARG A 51 8.30 -11.48 -0.60
C ARG A 51 7.77 -10.76 -1.82
N VAL A 52 6.54 -10.25 -1.76
CA VAL A 52 5.93 -9.58 -2.89
C VAL A 52 5.12 -8.39 -2.40
N ARG A 53 5.33 -7.25 -3.08
CA ARG A 53 4.48 -6.06 -2.95
C ARG A 53 4.16 -5.51 -4.33
N PHE A 54 2.88 -5.39 -4.64
CA PHE A 54 2.40 -4.80 -5.88
C PHE A 54 1.46 -3.63 -5.59
N TYR A 55 1.54 -2.62 -6.45
CA TYR A 55 0.56 -1.57 -6.60
C TYR A 55 0.10 -1.55 -8.05
N SER A 56 -1.17 -1.83 -8.27
CA SER A 56 -1.77 -1.89 -9.60
C SER A 56 -2.87 -0.84 -9.74
N THR A 57 -2.99 -0.23 -10.91
CA THR A 57 -4.04 0.74 -11.22
C THR A 57 -4.81 0.33 -12.46
N LEU A 58 -6.11 0.60 -12.44
CA LEU A 58 -6.97 0.63 -13.61
C LEU A 58 -7.51 2.05 -13.73
N ASP A 59 -7.08 2.73 -14.78
CA ASP A 59 -7.44 4.11 -15.09
C ASP A 59 -8.37 4.14 -16.29
N TRP A 60 -9.51 4.81 -16.14
CA TRP A 60 -10.47 5.07 -17.20
C TRP A 60 -10.61 6.57 -17.43
N LYS A 61 -10.50 6.99 -18.69
CA LYS A 61 -10.66 8.41 -19.07
C LYS A 61 -11.61 8.54 -20.24
N LEU A 62 -12.59 9.44 -20.11
CA LEU A 62 -13.52 9.79 -21.17
C LEU A 62 -13.83 11.29 -21.10
N GLU A 63 -13.37 12.05 -22.09
CA GLU A 63 -13.56 13.51 -22.18
C GLU A 63 -13.14 14.22 -20.88
N LYS A 64 -14.12 14.68 -20.09
CA LYS A 64 -13.93 15.43 -18.84
C LYS A 64 -13.80 14.53 -17.61
N TYR A 65 -14.07 13.23 -17.75
CA TYR A 65 -14.10 12.26 -16.67
C TYR A 65 -12.80 11.44 -16.58
N ASP A 66 -12.35 11.23 -15.35
CA ASP A 66 -11.14 10.48 -15.00
C ASP A 66 -11.44 9.63 -13.75
N VAL A 67 -11.36 8.31 -13.87
CA VAL A 67 -11.61 7.36 -12.77
C VAL A 67 -10.41 6.44 -12.62
N THR A 68 -9.92 6.29 -11.40
CA THR A 68 -8.80 5.41 -11.04
C THR A 68 -9.26 4.42 -9.97
N LEU A 69 -9.06 3.13 -10.23
CA LEU A 69 -9.12 2.07 -9.23
C LEU A 69 -7.70 1.60 -8.93
N GLY A 70 -7.23 1.83 -7.71
CA GLY A 70 -5.93 1.37 -7.21
C GLY A 70 -6.07 0.10 -6.37
N ASN A 71 -5.10 -0.80 -6.49
CA ASN A 71 -4.97 -2.00 -5.67
C ASN A 71 -3.57 -2.06 -5.06
N THR A 72 -3.49 -2.20 -3.74
CA THR A 72 -2.25 -2.57 -3.07
C THR A 72 -2.34 -4.02 -2.63
N PHE A 73 -1.35 -4.83 -2.99
CA PHE A 73 -1.18 -6.20 -2.51
C PHE A 73 0.18 -6.35 -1.84
N ILE A 74 0.20 -6.90 -0.63
CA ILE A 74 1.40 -7.28 0.10
C ILE A 74 1.23 -8.74 0.54
N SER A 75 2.19 -9.58 0.18
CA SER A 75 2.18 -11.01 0.51
C SER A 75 2.16 -11.23 2.02
N SER A 76 1.58 -12.35 2.46
CA SER A 76 1.70 -12.82 3.84
C SER A 76 3.16 -12.95 4.27
N VAL A 77 3.40 -12.78 5.56
CA VAL A 77 4.72 -12.96 6.19
C VAL A 77 4.59 -13.84 7.43
N THR A 78 5.72 -14.24 7.99
CA THR A 78 5.79 -14.99 9.25
C THR A 78 6.37 -14.08 10.33
N ASP A 79 5.64 -13.90 11.41
CA ASP A 79 6.11 -13.21 12.61
C ASP A 79 7.00 -14.13 13.43
N ILE A 80 8.26 -13.74 13.54
CA ILE A 80 9.30 -14.43 14.31
C ILE A 80 9.84 -13.54 15.44
N GLY A 81 9.09 -12.50 15.84
CA GLY A 81 9.46 -11.60 16.92
C GLY A 81 10.76 -10.84 16.66
N PRO A 82 11.74 -10.83 17.58
CA PRO A 82 13.04 -10.21 17.37
C PRO A 82 13.85 -10.75 16.18
N GLY A 83 13.55 -11.97 15.71
CA GLY A 83 14.24 -12.62 14.61
C GLY A 83 15.64 -13.15 14.96
N GLY A 84 16.32 -13.65 13.94
CA GLY A 84 17.71 -14.11 14.00
C GLY A 84 18.00 -15.12 15.12
N ILE A 85 19.17 -14.93 15.76
CA ILE A 85 19.66 -15.78 16.85
C ILE A 85 18.74 -15.77 18.08
N VAL A 86 18.01 -14.66 18.30
CA VAL A 86 17.10 -14.52 19.43
C VAL A 86 15.88 -15.42 19.24
N TYR A 87 15.30 -15.42 18.03
CA TYR A 87 14.23 -16.34 17.68
C TYR A 87 14.68 -17.80 17.72
N GLU A 88 15.84 -18.11 17.13
CA GLU A 88 16.37 -19.48 17.06
C GLU A 88 16.60 -20.11 18.45
N ASN A 89 17.09 -19.33 19.41
CA ASN A 89 17.38 -19.81 20.78
C ASN A 89 16.21 -19.63 21.75
N SER A 90 15.10 -19.04 21.32
CA SER A 90 13.96 -18.81 22.21
C SER A 90 13.17 -20.10 22.44
N LYS A 91 12.76 -20.31 23.70
CA LYS A 91 11.84 -21.41 24.07
C LYS A 91 10.37 -20.99 24.04
N THR A 92 10.09 -19.70 23.88
CA THR A 92 8.75 -19.13 24.01
C THR A 92 8.21 -18.56 22.70
N LEU A 93 9.08 -18.11 21.79
CA LEU A 93 8.69 -17.57 20.49
C LEU A 93 8.33 -18.71 19.54
N LYS A 94 7.30 -18.48 18.71
CA LYS A 94 6.88 -19.41 17.64
C LYS A 94 6.68 -18.62 16.35
N ALA A 95 6.81 -19.29 15.22
CA ALA A 95 6.45 -18.70 13.94
C ALA A 95 4.93 -18.50 13.89
N LEU A 96 4.47 -17.25 13.83
CA LEU A 96 3.05 -16.93 13.69
C LEU A 96 2.75 -16.46 12.26
N PRO A 97 1.69 -16.97 11.61
CA PRO A 97 1.32 -16.50 10.29
C PRO A 97 0.71 -15.10 10.36
N VAL A 98 1.19 -14.21 9.52
CA VAL A 98 0.65 -12.86 9.33
C VAL A 98 -0.01 -12.80 7.96
N ALA A 99 -1.31 -12.50 7.94
CA ALA A 99 -2.11 -12.51 6.73
C ALA A 99 -1.60 -11.50 5.68
N SER A 100 -1.85 -11.78 4.41
CA SER A 100 -1.62 -10.82 3.33
C SER A 100 -2.48 -9.57 3.51
N TYR A 101 -1.96 -8.44 3.01
CA TYR A 101 -2.66 -7.16 3.06
C TYR A 101 -3.10 -6.76 1.65
N ILE A 102 -4.41 -6.52 1.49
CA ILE A 102 -5.01 -6.13 0.22
C ILE A 102 -5.92 -4.94 0.46
N THR A 103 -5.68 -3.84 -0.24
CA THR A 103 -6.55 -2.66 -0.23
C THR A 103 -6.96 -2.27 -1.63
N TRP A 104 -8.11 -1.61 -1.70
CA TRP A 104 -8.65 -1.03 -2.91
C TRP A 104 -8.96 0.43 -2.66
N ASP A 105 -8.50 1.28 -3.56
CA ASP A 105 -8.70 2.73 -3.53
C ASP A 105 -9.46 3.11 -4.80
N LEU A 106 -10.44 4.01 -4.68
CA LEU A 106 -11.20 4.52 -5.83
C LEU A 106 -11.15 6.04 -5.83
N ARG A 107 -10.88 6.62 -6.99
CA ARG A 107 -10.96 8.07 -7.22
C ARG A 107 -11.75 8.33 -8.49
N ALA A 108 -12.64 9.31 -8.46
CA ALA A 108 -13.33 9.83 -9.62
C ALA A 108 -13.16 11.35 -9.68
N ALA A 109 -12.89 11.88 -10.86
CA ALA A 109 -12.67 13.29 -11.10
C ALA A 109 -13.41 13.77 -12.35
N TYR A 110 -13.80 15.04 -12.31
CA TYR A 110 -14.36 15.77 -13.43
C TYR A 110 -13.58 17.08 -13.59
N THR A 111 -13.13 17.34 -14.82
CA THR A 111 -12.37 18.54 -15.17
C THR A 111 -13.07 19.28 -16.29
N ASP A 112 -13.32 20.57 -16.08
CA ASP A 112 -13.87 21.46 -17.11
C ASP A 112 -12.94 22.64 -17.34
N ASP A 113 -12.27 22.64 -18.48
CA ASP A 113 -11.37 23.72 -18.92
C ASP A 113 -12.09 24.73 -19.82
N THR A 114 -13.43 24.81 -19.76
CA THR A 114 -14.20 25.80 -20.51
C THR A 114 -14.13 27.17 -19.80
N PRO A 115 -13.60 28.23 -20.44
CA PRO A 115 -13.52 29.56 -19.82
C PRO A 115 -14.92 30.12 -19.54
N SER A 116 -15.18 30.54 -18.30
CA SER A 116 -16.45 31.17 -17.95
C SER A 116 -16.41 32.67 -18.25
N SER A 117 -17.24 33.13 -19.18
CA SER A 117 -17.41 34.57 -19.46
C SER A 117 -18.13 35.33 -18.33
N THR A 118 -18.84 34.60 -17.46
CA THR A 118 -19.68 35.13 -16.38
C THR A 118 -18.88 35.37 -15.10
N ILE A 119 -17.81 34.61 -14.88
CA ILE A 119 -16.93 34.71 -13.69
C ILE A 119 -15.49 34.92 -14.19
N ARG A 120 -15.21 36.11 -14.73
CA ARG A 120 -13.85 36.51 -15.13
C ARG A 120 -13.01 36.60 -13.84
N PRO A 121 -12.08 35.66 -13.56
CA PRO A 121 -11.04 35.19 -14.47
C PRO A 121 -10.92 33.65 -14.58
N ILE A 122 -11.95 32.86 -14.27
CA ILE A 122 -11.79 31.39 -14.21
C ILE A 122 -11.69 30.78 -15.61
N LYS A 123 -10.51 30.22 -15.91
CA LYS A 123 -10.19 29.52 -17.17
C LYS A 123 -10.57 28.04 -17.14
N GLY A 124 -10.75 27.46 -15.95
CA GLY A 124 -11.14 26.07 -15.78
C GLY A 124 -11.22 25.66 -14.32
N TRP A 125 -11.81 24.50 -14.05
CA TRP A 125 -11.92 23.93 -12.72
C TRP A 125 -11.90 22.40 -12.77
N ALA A 126 -11.51 21.78 -11.67
CA ALA A 126 -11.59 20.34 -11.48
C ALA A 126 -12.10 20.00 -10.09
N VAL A 127 -12.93 18.98 -9.99
CA VAL A 127 -13.35 18.39 -8.72
C VAL A 127 -13.05 16.90 -8.76
N ALA A 128 -12.51 16.37 -7.66
CA ALA A 128 -12.29 14.95 -7.47
C ALA A 128 -12.83 14.50 -6.13
N MET A 129 -13.36 13.28 -6.09
CA MET A 129 -13.72 12.58 -4.87
C MET A 129 -13.04 11.22 -4.86
N GLY A 130 -12.65 10.75 -3.69
CA GLY A 130 -12.04 9.45 -3.57
C GLY A 130 -12.24 8.80 -2.22
N VAL A 131 -12.05 7.49 -2.21
CA VAL A 131 -12.09 6.63 -1.04
C VAL A 131 -10.85 5.75 -1.08
N ASN A 132 -9.94 5.96 -0.12
CA ASN A 132 -8.89 4.99 0.14
C ASN A 132 -9.42 3.87 1.03
N ASN A 133 -8.92 2.66 0.80
CA ASN A 133 -9.22 1.49 1.58
C ASN A 133 -10.73 1.25 1.71
N ILE A 134 -11.41 1.06 0.58
CA ILE A 134 -12.87 0.91 0.47
C ILE A 134 -13.41 -0.16 1.44
N ALA A 135 -12.66 -1.26 1.59
CA ALA A 135 -12.98 -2.40 2.45
C ALA A 135 -12.63 -2.19 3.95
N ASN A 136 -12.13 -1.01 4.33
CA ASN A 136 -11.73 -0.68 5.70
C ASN A 136 -10.77 -1.72 6.32
N ARG A 137 -9.79 -2.17 5.54
CA ARG A 137 -8.81 -3.20 5.92
C ARG A 137 -7.78 -2.62 6.88
N MET A 138 -7.72 -3.16 8.09
CA MET A 138 -6.68 -2.84 9.07
C MET A 138 -5.38 -3.64 8.80
N PRO A 139 -4.22 -3.17 9.29
CA PRO A 139 -2.97 -3.92 9.25
C PRO A 139 -3.13 -5.35 9.78
N PRO A 140 -2.47 -6.35 9.16
CA PRO A 140 -2.46 -7.70 9.70
C PRO A 140 -1.65 -7.74 11.00
N LEU A 141 -2.07 -8.60 11.92
CA LEU A 141 -1.44 -8.69 13.25
C LEU A 141 -0.11 -9.44 13.19
N ALA A 142 0.90 -8.88 13.86
CA ALA A 142 2.23 -9.42 14.13
C ALA A 142 2.60 -9.14 15.60
N PRO A 143 1.93 -9.79 16.57
CA PRO A 143 2.03 -9.46 18.00
C PRO A 143 3.34 -9.89 18.66
N GLN A 144 4.11 -10.82 18.07
CA GLN A 144 5.42 -11.17 18.60
C GLN A 144 6.48 -10.14 18.21
N ALA A 145 6.39 -9.58 17.00
CA ALA A 145 7.28 -8.52 16.56
C ALA A 145 6.89 -7.16 17.16
N TYR A 146 5.60 -6.80 17.12
CA TYR A 146 5.13 -5.49 17.55
C TYR A 146 4.29 -5.59 18.83
N THR A 147 4.90 -5.31 19.97
CA THR A 147 4.22 -5.42 21.28
C THR A 147 3.24 -4.28 21.59
N ASP A 148 3.40 -3.14 20.92
CA ASP A 148 2.67 -1.91 21.30
C ASP A 148 1.31 -1.84 20.59
N ASN A 149 1.32 -2.04 19.28
CA ASN A 149 0.17 -1.92 18.38
C ASN A 149 -0.18 -3.23 17.67
N ASN A 150 0.53 -4.32 17.96
CA ASN A 150 0.35 -5.65 17.37
C ASN A 150 0.49 -5.70 15.84
N ALA A 151 1.00 -4.67 15.18
CA ALA A 151 1.13 -4.64 13.72
C ALA A 151 2.18 -3.63 13.24
N ASP A 152 2.74 -3.90 12.06
CA ASP A 152 3.67 -2.96 11.42
C ASP A 152 2.94 -1.81 10.73
N VAL A 153 2.75 -0.70 11.46
CA VAL A 153 2.12 0.52 10.94
C VAL A 153 3.03 1.34 10.00
N SER A 154 4.29 0.92 9.80
CA SER A 154 5.18 1.54 8.81
C SER A 154 5.06 0.88 7.43
N THR A 155 4.80 -0.43 7.41
CA THR A 155 4.61 -1.18 6.16
C THR A 155 3.16 -1.15 5.68
N TYR A 156 2.21 -1.22 6.61
CA TYR A 156 0.77 -1.26 6.32
C TYR A 156 0.12 0.06 6.74
N SER A 157 -0.90 0.52 6.00
CA SER A 157 -1.63 1.74 6.37
C SER A 157 -2.34 1.54 7.72
N PRO A 158 -2.03 2.32 8.77
CA PRO A 158 -2.78 2.30 10.02
C PRO A 158 -4.14 2.98 9.89
N ILE A 159 -4.30 3.79 8.84
CA ILE A 159 -5.55 4.47 8.53
C ILE A 159 -6.45 3.45 7.83
N GLY A 160 -7.65 3.28 8.39
CA GLY A 160 -8.74 2.52 7.79
C GLY A 160 -9.27 3.21 6.52
N ARG A 161 -10.59 3.18 6.33
CA ARG A 161 -11.21 3.87 5.20
C ARG A 161 -11.10 5.39 5.35
N LEU A 162 -10.60 6.07 4.31
CA LEU A 162 -10.52 7.53 4.24
C LEU A 162 -11.30 8.02 3.02
N VAL A 163 -12.27 8.91 3.24
CA VAL A 163 -13.03 9.59 2.17
C VAL A 163 -12.53 11.02 2.06
N TYR A 164 -12.29 11.49 0.83
CA TYR A 164 -11.77 12.82 0.58
C TYR A 164 -12.40 13.46 -0.65
N VAL A 165 -12.36 14.79 -0.70
CA VAL A 165 -12.79 15.62 -1.83
C VAL A 165 -11.70 16.66 -2.09
N MET A 166 -11.40 16.91 -3.36
CA MET A 166 -10.42 17.89 -3.81
C MET A 166 -11.06 18.80 -4.86
N GLY A 167 -10.76 20.09 -4.78
CA GLY A 167 -11.15 21.08 -5.78
C GLY A 167 -9.93 21.86 -6.27
N ASN A 168 -9.87 22.14 -7.57
CA ASN A 168 -8.84 22.96 -8.20
C ASN A 168 -9.51 23.98 -9.13
N VAL A 169 -9.01 25.22 -9.14
CA VAL A 169 -9.48 26.30 -10.01
C VAL A 169 -8.27 26.92 -10.72
N LYS A 170 -8.40 27.15 -12.02
CA LYS A 170 -7.40 27.82 -12.86
C LYS A 170 -7.88 29.23 -13.21
N PHE A 171 -6.99 30.22 -13.07
CA PHE A 171 -7.23 31.65 -13.36
C PHE A 171 -6.44 32.13 -14.59
#